data_AF-A0A3M1CB47-F1
#
_entry.id   AF-A0A3M1CB47-F1
#
_cell.length_a   1.000
_cell.length_b   1.000
_cell.length_c   1.000
_cell.angle_alpha   90.00
_cell.angle_beta   90.00
_cell.angle_gamma   90.00
#
_symmetry.space_group_name_H-M   'P 1'
#
loop_
_entity.id
_entity.type
_entity.pdbx_description
1 polymer ?
#
loop_
_entity_poly.entity_id
_entity_poly.type
_entity_poly.pdbx_seq_one_letter_code
_entity_poly.pdbx_strand_id
1 'polypeptide(L)'
;MPLPIAPLAAFALRYGTIALASYAIARRVEAGRRDQRAEDALDDLPEGMTLRREPRQANVTGRLRRVVRLGEGGPGLEIDASALGRIRLRKV
;
A
#
# COMPACT_ATOMS: atom_id res chain seq x y z
N MET A 1 -22.88 35.37 -18.08
CA MET A 1 -21.41 35.43 -17.88
C MET A 1 -20.82 34.18 -18.51
N PRO A 2 -19.75 34.25 -19.31
CA PRO A 2 -19.15 33.04 -19.89
C PRO A 2 -18.62 32.15 -18.75
N LEU A 3 -19.13 30.92 -18.65
CA LEU A 3 -18.60 29.94 -17.72
C LEU A 3 -17.18 29.54 -18.19
N PRO A 4 -16.20 29.45 -17.29
CA PRO A 4 -14.87 28.98 -17.63
C PRO A 4 -14.89 27.45 -17.81
N ILE A 5 -15.46 27.00 -18.93
CA ILE A 5 -15.64 25.58 -19.26
C ILE A 5 -14.29 24.88 -19.45
N ALA A 6 -13.29 25.56 -20.03
CA ALA A 6 -11.98 24.96 -20.29
C ALA A 6 -11.25 24.51 -18.99
N PRO A 7 -11.14 25.34 -17.93
CA PRO A 7 -10.63 24.88 -16.63
C PRO A 7 -11.43 23.70 -16.05
N LEU A 8 -12.76 23.75 -16.10
CA LEU A 8 -13.62 22.71 -15.54
C LEU A 8 -13.44 21.37 -16.28
N ALA A 9 -13.34 21.41 -17.61
CA ALA A 9 -13.09 20.25 -18.45
C ALA A 9 -11.73 19.61 -18.15
N ALA A 10 -10.68 20.41 -17.95
CA ALA A 10 -9.36 19.90 -17.58
C ALA A 10 -9.38 19.18 -16.22
N PHE A 11 -10.08 19.75 -15.23
CA PHE A 11 -10.26 19.09 -13.93
C PHE A 11 -11.06 17.80 -14.03
N ALA A 12 -12.18 17.81 -14.76
CA ALA A 12 -13.01 16.64 -14.96
C ALA A 12 -12.25 15.50 -15.65
N LEU A 13 -11.45 15.81 -16.67
CA LEU A 13 -10.59 14.82 -17.34
C LEU A 13 -9.55 14.24 -16.37
N ARG A 14 -8.85 15.08 -15.61
CA ARG A 14 -7.80 14.62 -14.67
C ARG A 14 -8.37 13.73 -13.56
N TYR A 15 -9.43 14.15 -12.89
CA TYR A 15 -9.99 13.36 -11.80
C TYR A 15 -10.82 12.18 -12.32
N GLY A 16 -11.49 12.33 -13.45
CA GLY A 16 -12.21 11.25 -14.12
C GLY A 16 -11.28 10.12 -14.56
N THR A 17 -10.11 10.45 -15.11
CA THR A 17 -9.09 9.45 -15.47
C THR A 17 -8.54 8.71 -14.26
N ILE A 18 -8.23 9.41 -13.15
CA ILE A 18 -7.79 8.78 -11.90
C ILE A 18 -8.88 7.85 -11.35
N ALA A 19 -10.14 8.28 -11.36
CA ALA A 19 -11.27 7.49 -10.89
C ALA A 19 -11.46 6.22 -11.73
N LEU A 20 -11.44 6.34 -13.06
CA LEU A 20 -11.57 5.21 -13.97
C LEU A 20 -10.39 4.23 -13.85
N ALA A 21 -9.16 4.73 -13.72
CA ALA A 21 -7.98 3.90 -13.52
C ALA A 21 -8.07 3.12 -12.20
N SER A 22 -8.42 3.80 -11.11
CA SER A 22 -8.62 3.17 -9.79
C SER A 22 -9.72 2.11 -9.83
N TYR A 23 -10.85 2.40 -10.48
CA TYR A 23 -11.95 1.46 -10.65
C TYR A 23 -11.53 0.23 -11.46
N ALA A 24 -10.83 0.43 -12.58
CA ALA A 24 -10.35 -0.65 -13.44
C ALA A 24 -9.36 -1.57 -12.70
N ILE A 25 -8.47 -1.00 -11.87
CA ILE A 25 -7.57 -1.77 -11.02
C ILE A 25 -8.37 -2.54 -9.98
N ALA A 26 -9.24 -1.87 -9.20
CA ALA A 26 -10.02 -2.49 -8.14
C ALA A 26 -10.89 -3.66 -8.64
N ARG A 27 -11.47 -3.55 -9.85
CA ARG A 27 -12.26 -4.62 -10.47
C ARG A 27 -11.44 -5.86 -10.85
N ARG A 28 -10.12 -5.74 -10.97
CA ARG A 28 -9.20 -6.83 -11.29
C ARG A 28 -8.50 -7.41 -10.06
N VAL A 29 -8.64 -6.77 -8.89
CA VAL A 29 -8.09 -7.29 -7.65
C VAL A 29 -8.98 -8.44 -7.19
N GLU A 30 -8.47 -9.66 -7.29
CA GLU A 30 -9.10 -10.85 -6.73
C GLU A 30 -8.81 -10.97 -5.24
N ALA A 31 -9.68 -11.69 -4.52
CA ALA A 31 -9.42 -12.02 -3.12
C ALA A 31 -8.13 -12.84 -3.03
N GLY A 32 -7.16 -12.35 -2.26
CA GLY A 32 -5.91 -13.05 -2.02
C GLY A 32 -6.13 -14.37 -1.28
N ARG A 33 -5.20 -15.30 -1.46
CA ARG A 33 -5.16 -16.53 -0.66
C ARG A 33 -5.01 -16.17 0.82
N ARG A 34 -5.89 -16.71 1.66
CA ARG A 34 -5.76 -16.67 3.13
C ARG A 34 -4.89 -17.84 3.60
N ASP A 35 -3.78 -17.53 4.27
CA ASP A 35 -2.89 -18.50 4.90
C ASP A 35 -2.54 -17.98 6.30
N GLN A 36 -3.10 -18.62 7.33
CA GLN A 36 -2.97 -18.14 8.71
C GLN A 36 -1.50 -18.02 9.13
N ARG A 37 -0.63 -18.94 8.69
CA ARG A 37 0.79 -18.89 9.03
C ARG A 37 1.49 -17.67 8.44
N ALA A 38 1.03 -17.19 7.29
CA ALA A 38 1.58 -16.01 6.66
C ALA A 38 1.07 -14.73 7.36
N GLU A 39 -0.18 -14.72 7.82
CA GLU A 39 -0.74 -13.64 8.65
C GLU A 39 0.01 -13.55 9.99
N ASP A 40 0.16 -14.66 10.70
CA ASP A 40 0.89 -14.71 11.97
C ASP A 40 2.34 -14.21 11.81
N ALA A 41 3.01 -14.59 10.70
CA ALA A 41 4.37 -14.14 10.41
C ALA A 41 4.48 -12.63 10.16
N LEU A 42 3.41 -11.96 9.72
CA LEU A 42 3.35 -10.49 9.57
C LEU A 42 3.09 -9.82 10.92
N ASP A 43 2.31 -10.45 11.80
CA ASP A 43 1.99 -9.96 13.14
C ASP A 43 3.19 -10.03 14.10
N ASP A 44 4.08 -11.00 13.89
CA ASP A 44 5.30 -11.20 14.69
C ASP A 44 6.45 -10.27 14.28
N LEU A 45 6.30 -9.46 13.23
CA LEU A 45 7.37 -8.57 12.77
C LEU A 45 7.68 -7.46 13.79
N PRO A 46 8.97 -7.20 14.08
CA PRO A 46 9.37 -6.04 14.85
C PRO A 46 9.14 -4.74 14.06
N GLU A 47 8.82 -3.65 14.74
CA GLU A 47 8.71 -2.32 14.12
C GLU A 47 10.05 -1.90 13.49
N GLY A 48 9.99 -1.23 12.34
CA GLY A 48 11.15 -0.81 11.56
C GLY A 48 11.34 -1.65 10.31
N MET A 49 12.57 -1.69 9.79
CA MET A 49 12.92 -2.41 8.56
C MET A 49 14.19 -3.21 8.76
N THR A 50 14.20 -4.46 8.31
CA THR A 50 15.40 -5.30 8.30
C THR A 50 15.68 -5.84 6.90
N LEU A 51 16.97 -6.01 6.60
CA LEU A 51 17.44 -6.64 5.37
C LEU A 51 18.42 -7.76 5.75
N ARG A 52 18.11 -8.99 5.37
CA ARG A 52 19.02 -10.13 5.49
C ARG A 52 19.45 -10.61 4.12
N ARG A 53 20.76 -10.60 3.87
CA ARG A 53 21.36 -11.09 2.62
C ARG A 53 22.05 -12.43 2.84
N GLU A 54 21.73 -13.36 1.97
CA GLU A 54 22.34 -14.69 1.83
C GLU A 54 22.91 -14.80 0.39
N PRO A 55 23.83 -15.73 0.10
CA PRO A 55 24.54 -15.79 -1.19
C PRO A 55 23.66 -15.81 -2.45
N ARG A 56 22.41 -16.30 -2.36
CA ARG A 56 21.45 -16.38 -3.48
C ARG A 56 20.10 -15.76 -3.17
N GLN A 57 19.97 -15.09 -2.02
CA GLN A 57 18.68 -14.65 -1.52
C GLN A 57 18.82 -13.36 -0.72
N ALA A 58 17.87 -12.45 -0.88
CA ALA A 58 17.69 -11.30 -0.02
C ALA A 58 16.28 -11.35 0.57
N ASN A 59 16.18 -11.15 1.89
CA ASN A 59 14.91 -11.04 2.60
C ASN A 59 14.81 -9.64 3.18
N VAL A 60 13.66 -9.00 2.98
CA VAL A 60 13.32 -7.70 3.55
C VAL A 60 12.10 -7.89 4.43
N THR A 61 12.14 -7.32 5.62
CA THR A 61 10.95 -7.21 6.48
C THR A 61 10.73 -5.74 6.81
N GLY A 62 9.48 -5.33 6.93
CA GLY A 62 9.14 -3.99 7.34
C GLY A 62 7.83 -3.98 8.13
N ARG A 63 7.79 -3.23 9.23
CA ARG A 63 6.56 -2.91 9.97
C ARG A 63 6.54 -1.45 10.38
N LEU A 64 5.39 -0.81 10.18
CA LEU A 64 5.13 0.58 10.55
C LEU A 64 3.88 0.63 11.41
N ARG A 65 4.01 1.14 12.63
CA ARG A 65 2.88 1.40 13.52
C ARG A 65 2.77 2.90 13.81
N ARG A 66 1.66 3.51 13.43
CA ARG A 66 1.42 4.95 13.60
C ARG A 66 -0.01 5.23 14.00
N VAL A 67 -0.19 6.11 14.96
CA VAL A 67 -1.49 6.66 15.33
C VAL A 67 -1.59 8.06 14.74
N VAL A 68 -2.53 8.26 13.81
CA VAL A 68 -2.81 9.54 13.18
C VAL A 68 -4.09 10.11 13.76
N ARG A 69 -4.04 11.31 14.35
CA ARG A 69 -5.22 11.99 14.91
C ARG A 69 -5.68 13.13 14.02
N LEU A 70 -7.00 13.27 13.88
CA LEU A 70 -7.61 14.39 13.17
C LEU A 70 -7.76 15.60 14.11
N GLY A 71 -6.68 16.36 14.31
CA GLY A 71 -6.64 17.53 15.20
C GLY A 71 -6.24 17.21 16.64
N GLU A 72 -6.09 18.23 17.49
CA GLU A 72 -5.55 18.10 18.86
C GLU A 72 -6.41 17.24 19.79
N GLY A 73 -7.72 17.08 19.49
CA GLY A 73 -8.65 16.26 20.27
C GLY A 73 -9.62 15.40 19.44
N GLY A 74 -9.37 15.24 18.15
CA GLY A 74 -10.26 14.46 17.28
C GLY A 74 -9.96 12.95 17.26
N PRO A 75 -10.77 12.17 16.53
CA PRO A 75 -10.62 10.72 16.45
C PRO A 75 -9.24 10.32 15.91
N GLY A 76 -8.68 9.26 16.50
CA GLY A 76 -7.41 8.67 16.09
C GLY A 76 -7.61 7.43 15.22
N LEU A 77 -6.86 7.34 14.13
CA LEU A 77 -6.71 6.15 13.32
C LEU A 77 -5.36 5.50 13.65
N GLU A 78 -5.39 4.26 14.11
CA GLU A 78 -4.20 3.43 14.20
C GLU A 78 -3.94 2.73 12.86
N ILE A 79 -2.75 2.92 12.34
CA ILE A 79 -2.25 2.32 11.11
C ILE A 79 -1.15 1.35 11.52
N ASP A 80 -1.40 0.06 11.36
CA ASP A 80 -0.39 -1.00 11.45
C ASP A 80 -0.22 -1.61 10.06
N ALA A 81 0.98 -1.51 9.52
CA ALA A 81 1.31 -2.00 8.19
C ALA A 81 2.57 -2.85 8.24
N SER A 82 2.44 -4.13 7.89
CA SER A 82 3.52 -5.11 7.84
C SER A 82 3.76 -5.60 6.41
N ALA A 83 5.02 -5.86 6.06
CA ALA A 83 5.42 -6.39 4.76
C ALA A 83 6.62 -7.34 4.86
N LEU A 84 6.56 -8.43 4.09
CA LEU A 84 7.63 -9.41 3.91
C LEU A 84 7.98 -9.52 2.43
N GLY A 85 9.26 -9.40 2.10
CA GLY A 85 9.80 -9.54 0.75
C GLY A 85 10.91 -10.59 0.70
N ARG A 86 10.88 -11.45 -0.32
CA ARG A 86 11.95 -12.42 -0.60
C ARG A 86 12.30 -12.39 -2.07
N ILE A 87 13.57 -12.15 -2.36
CA ILE A 87 14.12 -12.19 -3.71
C ILE A 87 15.17 -13.29 -3.76
N ARG A 88 15.06 -14.22 -4.72
CA ARG A 88 16.03 -15.29 -4.95
C ARG A 88 16.52 -15.22 -6.40
N LEU A 89 17.82 -15.06 -6.58
CA LEU A 89 18.45 -15.02 -7.89
C LEU A 89 19.08 -16.38 -8.19
N ARG A 90 18.79 -16.93 -9.36
CA ARG A 90 19.41 -18.16 -9.88
C ARG A 90 20.01 -17.83 -11.24
N LYS A 91 21.25 -18.26 -11.45
CA LYS A 91 21.87 -18.21 -12.78
C LYS A 91 21.26 -19.34 -13.61
N VAL A 92 20.75 -18.99 -14.78
CA VAL A 92 20.23 -19.93 -15.79
C VAL A 92 21.16 -19.88 -16.99
#